data_AF-A0A849I115-F1
#
_entry.id   AF-A0A849I115-F1
#
_cell.length_a   1.000
_cell.length_b   1.000
_cell.length_c   1.000
_cell.angle_alpha   90.00
_cell.angle_beta   90.00
_cell.angle_gamma   90.00
#
_symmetry.space_group_name_H-M   'P 1'
#
loop_
_entity.id
_entity.type
_entity.pdbx_description
1 polymer ?
#
loop_
_entity_poly.entity_id
_entity_poly.type
_entity_poly.pdbx_seq_one_letter_code
_entity_poly.pdbx_strand_id
1 'polypeptide(L)'
;MRYGLDELTETLTKAAMAKALEAETARREVLPFLGETFGGDAEALYKEALESCGVDLAGIPPDHYRSMLRLITPSGELAKPSFAQDSAARKTLAAQCPATSRIRKA
;
A
#
# COMPACT_ATOMS: atom_id res chain seq x y z
N MET A 1 -0.39 -0.35 44.38
CA MET A 1 -0.16 0.28 43.06
C MET A 1 -0.04 -0.82 42.01
N ARG A 2 -1.13 -1.23 41.36
CA ARG A 2 -1.14 -2.28 40.31
C ARG A 2 -1.21 -1.73 38.87
N TYR A 3 -1.40 -0.42 38.72
CA TYR A 3 -1.68 0.25 37.45
C TYR A 3 -0.54 0.23 36.40
N GLY A 4 0.70 -0.03 36.81
CA GLY A 4 1.83 -0.02 35.86
C GLY A 4 1.89 -1.24 34.94
N LEU A 5 1.31 -2.38 35.34
CA LEU A 5 1.41 -3.62 34.56
C LEU A 5 0.44 -3.61 33.36
N ASP A 6 -0.76 -3.07 33.56
CA ASP A 6 -1.77 -2.92 32.51
C ASP A 6 -1.30 -1.94 31.42
N GLU A 7 -0.73 -0.79 31.81
CA GLU A 7 -0.19 0.22 30.88
C GLU A 7 1.00 -0.33 30.03
N LEU A 8 1.86 -1.13 30.65
CA LEU A 8 2.93 -1.82 29.91
C LEU A 8 2.36 -2.83 28.92
N THR A 9 1.33 -3.58 29.29
CA THR A 9 0.70 -4.53 28.34
C THR A 9 0.01 -3.80 27.18
N GLU A 10 -0.62 -2.66 27.42
CA GLU A 10 -1.20 -1.84 26.36
C GLU A 10 -0.14 -1.30 25.39
N THR A 11 0.99 -0.81 25.90
CA THR A 11 2.06 -0.29 25.03
C THR A 11 2.74 -1.40 24.23
N LEU A 12 2.97 -2.56 24.84
CA LEU A 12 3.52 -3.74 24.17
C LEU A 12 2.58 -4.28 23.09
N THR A 13 1.28 -4.36 23.37
CA THR A 13 0.28 -4.80 22.38
C THR A 13 0.19 -3.81 21.22
N LYS A 14 0.17 -2.50 21.49
CA LYS A 14 0.22 -1.47 20.44
C LYS A 14 1.48 -1.58 19.57
N ALA A 15 2.65 -1.76 20.19
CA ALA A 15 3.91 -1.94 19.47
C ALA A 15 3.92 -3.21 18.61
N ALA A 16 3.40 -4.32 19.15
CA ALA A 16 3.28 -5.58 18.41
C ALA A 16 2.32 -5.46 17.22
N MET A 17 1.17 -4.80 17.41
CA MET A 17 0.22 -4.53 16.34
C MET A 17 0.81 -3.62 15.26
N ALA A 18 1.57 -2.58 15.64
CA ALA A 18 2.24 -1.69 14.69
C ALA A 18 3.23 -2.46 13.81
N LYS A 19 4.07 -3.32 14.41
CA LYS A 19 5.00 -4.19 13.67
C LYS A 19 4.29 -5.17 12.74
N ALA A 20 3.20 -5.79 13.21
CA ALA A 20 2.41 -6.70 12.39
C ALA A 20 1.79 -5.98 11.19
N LEU A 21 1.25 -4.77 11.39
CA LEU A 21 0.69 -3.96 10.31
C LEU A 21 1.77 -3.54 9.31
N GLU A 22 2.96 -3.17 9.80
CA GLU A 22 4.10 -2.83 8.95
C GLU A 22 4.53 -4.01 8.08
N ALA A 23 4.66 -5.21 8.67
CA ALA A 23 4.97 -6.44 7.93
C ALA A 23 3.91 -6.76 6.86
N GLU A 24 2.62 -6.61 7.19
CA GLU A 24 1.54 -6.78 6.20
C GLU A 24 1.61 -5.75 5.08
N THR A 25 1.92 -4.49 5.38
CA THR A 25 2.12 -3.47 4.33
C THR A 25 3.30 -3.80 3.44
N ALA A 26 4.41 -4.27 4.01
CA ALA A 26 5.58 -4.70 3.25
C ALA A 26 5.26 -5.88 2.33
N ARG A 27 4.55 -6.90 2.82
CA ARG A 27 4.10 -8.03 1.99
C ARG A 27 3.31 -7.56 0.77
N ARG A 28 2.36 -6.64 0.96
CA ARG A 28 1.55 -6.12 -0.15
C ARG A 28 2.36 -5.34 -1.17
N GLU A 29 3.37 -4.58 -0.73
CA GLU A 29 4.26 -3.82 -1.61
C GLU A 29 5.26 -4.72 -2.35
N VAL A 30 5.67 -5.83 -1.74
CA VAL A 30 6.67 -6.78 -2.28
C VAL A 30 6.05 -7.87 -3.16
N LEU A 31 4.77 -8.20 -2.96
CA LEU A 31 4.03 -9.23 -3.72
C LEU A 31 4.25 -9.18 -5.25
N PRO A 32 4.30 -8.01 -5.92
CA PRO A 32 4.53 -7.94 -7.36
C PRO A 32 5.91 -8.42 -7.82
N PHE A 33 6.91 -8.42 -6.92
CA PHE A 33 8.30 -8.78 -7.25
C PHE A 33 8.60 -10.24 -6.95
N LEU A 34 8.22 -10.70 -5.76
CA LEU A 34 8.55 -12.04 -5.25
C LEU A 34 7.42 -13.07 -5.45
N GLY A 35 6.20 -12.63 -5.78
CA GLY A 35 5.02 -13.51 -5.81
C GLY A 35 4.51 -13.81 -4.40
N GLU A 36 4.33 -15.09 -4.06
CA GLU A 36 3.83 -15.48 -2.75
C GLU A 36 4.97 -15.54 -1.70
N THR A 37 5.03 -14.51 -0.84
CA THR A 37 6.05 -14.40 0.22
C THR A 37 5.45 -14.77 1.57
N PHE A 38 6.08 -15.72 2.27
CA PHE A 38 5.65 -16.14 3.60
C PHE A 38 6.64 -15.74 4.69
N GLY A 39 6.14 -15.02 5.70
CA GLY A 39 6.90 -14.75 6.92
C GLY A 39 7.99 -13.69 6.77
N GLY A 40 8.46 -13.18 7.92
CA GLY A 40 9.48 -12.13 7.98
C GLY A 40 8.95 -10.79 8.49
N ASP A 41 9.88 -10.01 9.04
CA ASP A 41 9.66 -8.60 9.39
C ASP A 41 9.72 -7.73 8.12
N ALA A 42 9.20 -6.50 8.19
CA ALA A 42 9.12 -5.60 7.05
C ALA A 42 10.47 -5.38 6.35
N GLU A 43 11.54 -5.21 7.11
CA GLU A 43 12.90 -5.04 6.61
C GLU A 43 13.36 -6.23 5.75
N ALA A 44 13.16 -7.45 6.22
CA ALA A 44 13.60 -8.67 5.53
C ALA A 44 12.89 -8.82 4.19
N LEU A 45 11.59 -8.53 4.14
CA LEU A 45 10.78 -8.59 2.93
C LEU A 45 11.25 -7.57 1.88
N TYR A 46 11.52 -6.32 2.29
CA TYR A 46 12.03 -5.32 1.35
C TYR A 46 13.44 -5.64 0.85
N LYS A 47 14.30 -6.16 1.73
CA LYS A 47 15.65 -6.58 1.37
C LYS A 47 15.62 -7.69 0.31
N GLU A 48 14.87 -8.75 0.56
CA GLU A 48 14.72 -9.88 -0.36
C GLU A 48 14.15 -9.42 -1.72
N ALA A 49 13.17 -8.51 -1.70
CA ALA A 49 12.61 -7.94 -2.92
C ALA A 49 13.67 -7.22 -3.75
N LEU A 50 14.48 -6.36 -3.13
CA LEU A 50 15.55 -5.62 -3.80
C LEU A 50 16.66 -6.54 -4.32
N GLU A 51 17.04 -7.55 -3.54
CA GLU A 51 18.01 -8.56 -3.96
C GLU A 51 17.51 -9.36 -5.17
N SER A 52 16.21 -9.71 -5.21
CA SER A 52 15.59 -10.36 -6.36
C SER A 52 15.56 -9.49 -7.62
N CYS A 53 15.50 -8.17 -7.45
CA CYS A 53 15.64 -7.20 -8.52
C CYS A 53 17.11 -6.98 -8.96
N GLY A 54 18.07 -7.62 -8.29
CA GLY A 54 19.50 -7.50 -8.58
C GLY A 54 20.15 -6.21 -8.07
N VAL A 55 19.56 -5.57 -7.05
CA VAL A 55 20.10 -4.35 -6.43
C VAL A 55 21.13 -4.70 -5.37
N ASP A 56 22.31 -4.07 -5.43
CA ASP A 56 23.32 -4.15 -4.38
C ASP A 56 22.92 -3.26 -3.18
N LEU A 57 22.84 -3.87 -1.99
CA LEU A 57 22.41 -3.24 -0.75
C LEU A 57 23.59 -2.87 0.18
N ALA A 58 24.83 -3.04 -0.28
CA ALA A 58 26.01 -2.73 0.53
C ALA A 58 26.01 -1.28 1.05
N GLY A 59 25.94 -1.13 2.37
CA GLY A 59 26.00 0.17 3.05
C GLY A 59 24.69 0.96 3.07
N ILE A 60 23.57 0.39 2.62
CA ILE A 60 22.27 1.06 2.60
C ILE A 60 21.50 0.73 3.90
N PRO A 61 21.05 1.76 4.66
CA PRO A 61 20.19 1.55 5.82
C PRO A 61 18.81 0.97 5.44
N PRO A 62 18.20 0.12 6.30
CA PRO A 62 16.89 -0.50 6.08
C PRO A 62 15.75 0.47 5.76
N ASP A 63 15.77 1.64 6.37
CA ASP A 63 14.76 2.70 6.19
C ASP A 63 14.63 3.15 4.71
N HIS A 64 15.67 2.95 3.90
CA HIS A 64 15.68 3.32 2.50
C HIS A 64 15.15 2.22 1.57
N TYR A 65 15.10 0.97 2.00
CA TYR A 65 14.73 -0.16 1.13
C TYR A 65 13.34 0.01 0.53
N ARG A 66 12.36 0.43 1.33
CA ARG A 66 11.00 0.69 0.85
C ARG A 66 10.96 1.75 -0.24
N SER A 67 11.69 2.85 -0.06
CA SER A 67 11.75 3.95 -1.03
C SER A 67 12.41 3.51 -2.33
N MET A 68 13.47 2.70 -2.23
CA MET A 68 14.15 2.14 -3.40
C MET A 68 13.24 1.17 -4.16
N LEU A 69 12.53 0.30 -3.47
CA LEU A 69 11.61 -0.64 -4.10
C LEU A 69 10.53 0.08 -4.91
N ARG A 70 10.00 1.20 -4.36
CA ARG A 70 9.04 2.09 -5.03
C ARG A 70 9.58 2.78 -6.28
N LEU A 71 10.89 3.03 -6.34
CA LEU A 71 11.55 3.61 -7.52
C LEU A 71 11.78 2.56 -8.62
N ILE A 72 12.05 1.32 -8.22
CA ILE A 72 12.24 0.19 -9.15
C ILE A 72 10.91 -0.27 -9.71
N THR A 73 9.82 -0.10 -8.97
CA THR A 73 8.48 -0.37 -9.48
C THR A 73 8.26 0.54 -10.69
N PRO A 74 8.05 0.00 -11.91
CA PRO A 74 7.70 0.84 -13.05
C PRO A 74 6.46 1.61 -12.63
N SER A 75 6.54 2.95 -12.63
CA SER A 75 5.47 3.85 -12.19
C SER A 75 4.25 3.84 -13.13
N GLY A 76 3.96 2.70 -13.76
CA GLY A 76 3.03 2.53 -14.86
C GLY A 76 1.59 2.20 -14.46
N GLU A 77 1.31 1.73 -13.25
CA GLU A 77 -0.07 1.38 -12.85
C GLU A 77 -0.34 1.76 -11.39
N LEU A 78 -0.40 3.06 -11.09
CA LEU A 78 -1.51 3.62 -10.31
C LEU A 78 -1.59 5.16 -10.35
N ALA A 79 -1.08 5.80 -11.39
CA ALA A 79 -1.76 6.99 -11.87
C ALA A 79 -3.11 6.51 -12.40
N LYS A 80 -4.10 6.36 -11.52
CA LYS A 80 -5.51 6.22 -11.92
C LYS A 80 -5.71 7.27 -13.01
N PRO A 81 -6.13 6.91 -14.24
CA PRO A 81 -6.41 7.93 -15.22
C PRO A 81 -7.45 8.84 -14.60
N SER A 82 -7.05 10.07 -14.28
CA SER A 82 -8.00 11.14 -14.01
C SER A 82 -8.62 11.39 -15.37
N PHE A 83 -9.68 10.64 -15.68
CA PHE A 83 -10.53 11.02 -16.78
C PHE A 83 -11.05 12.41 -16.41
N ALA A 84 -10.51 13.44 -17.07
CA ALA A 84 -11.08 14.76 -17.02
C ALA A 84 -12.50 14.64 -17.59
N GLN A 85 -13.49 14.42 -16.72
CA GLN A 85 -14.88 14.39 -17.13
C GLN A 85 -15.26 15.83 -17.45
N ASP A 86 -15.41 16.12 -18.74
CA ASP A 86 -15.91 17.41 -19.18
C ASP A 86 -17.30 17.65 -18.58
N SER A 87 -17.44 18.72 -17.80
CA SER A 87 -18.66 19.03 -17.07
C SER A 87 -19.85 19.27 -18.01
N ALA A 88 -19.62 19.59 -19.29
CA ALA A 88 -20.67 19.72 -20.30
C ALA A 88 -21.25 18.37 -20.74
N ALA A 89 -20.47 17.27 -20.69
CA ALA A 89 -20.95 15.93 -21.04
C ALA A 89 -22.04 15.42 -20.08
N ARG A 90 -22.06 15.91 -18.84
CA ARG A 90 -23.13 15.61 -17.86
C ARG A 90 -24.49 16.16 -18.29
N LYS A 91 -24.51 17.32 -18.97
CA LYS A 91 -25.75 17.98 -19.40
C LYS A 91 -26.34 17.33 -20.65
N THR A 92 -25.50 16.88 -21.59
CA THR A 92 -25.95 16.21 -22.82
C THR A 92 -26.44 14.79 -22.57
N LEU A 93 -25.80 14.03 -21.68
CA LEU A 93 -26.25 12.68 -21.32
C LEU A 93 -27.66 12.67 -20.70
N ALA A 94 -27.95 13.64 -19.82
CA ALA A 94 -29.28 13.80 -19.23
C ALA A 94 -30.36 14.20 -20.25
N ALA A 95 -29.98 14.96 -21.29
CA ALA A 95 -30.88 15.35 -22.37
C ALA A 95 -31.14 14.21 -23.38
N GLN A 96 -30.13 13.40 -23.68
CA GLN A 96 -30.22 12.32 -24.67
C GLN A 96 -30.80 11.03 -24.10
N CYS A 97 -30.68 10.81 -22.80
CA CYS A 97 -31.23 9.64 -22.13
C CYS A 97 -32.11 10.06 -20.94
N PRO A 98 -33.39 10.42 -21.18
CA PRO A 98 -34.31 10.81 -20.11
C PRO A 98 -34.57 9.70 -19.08
N ALA A 99 -34.39 8.44 -19.50
CA ALA A 99 -34.62 7.25 -18.68
C ALA A 99 -33.56 7.03 -17.58
N THR A 100 -32.39 7.65 -17.68
CA THR A 100 -31.29 7.47 -16.72
C THR A 100 -31.61 8.08 -15.35
N SER A 101 -32.54 9.04 -15.30
CA SER A 101 -33.06 9.64 -14.06
C SER A 101 -33.82 8.64 -13.15
N ARG A 102 -34.25 7.49 -13.71
CA ARG A 102 -34.98 6.45 -12.97
C ARG A 102 -34.07 5.41 -12.33
N ILE A 103 -32.79 5.39 -12.69
CA ILE A 103 -31.82 4.45 -12.14
C ILE A 103 -31.28 5.07 -10.84
N ARG A 104 -31.99 4.82 -9.73
CA ARG A 104 -31.57 5.27 -8.40
C ARG A 104 -30.24 4.62 -8.00
N LYS A 105 -29.42 5.40 -7.29
CA LYS A 105 -28.24 4.95 -6.52
C LYS A 105 -28.51 3.63 -5.79
N ALA A 106 -27.55 2.71 -5.89
CA ALA A 106 -27.06 2.01 -4.71
C ALA A 106 -25.95 2.88 -4.08
#